data_AF-A0A177LT74-F1
#
_entry.id   AF-A0A177LT74-F1
#
_cell.length_a   1.000
_cell.length_b   1.000
_cell.length_c   1.000
_cell.angle_alpha   90.00
_cell.angle_beta   90.00
_cell.angle_gamma   90.00
#
_symmetry.space_group_name_H-M   'P 1'
#
loop_
_entity.id
_entity.type
_entity.pdbx_description
1 polymer ?
#
loop_
_entity_poly.entity_id
_entity_poly.type
_entity_poly.pdbx_seq_one_letter_code
_entity_poly.pdbx_strand_id
1 'polypeptide(L)' 'MIHPDQIKPDMPVVCSEDGQFAIVDHMEGTNSIKLKKDEAGQHHFFPLSWVTSTEHGKVKVDRPGDKAMQDWSTVSPIL' A
#
# COMPACT_ATOMS: atom_id res chain seq x y z
N MET A 1 -6.72 -8.27 -12.98
CA MET A 1 -6.04 -6.97 -13.04
C MET A 1 -6.63 -6.13 -11.92
N ILE A 2 -5.80 -5.55 -11.05
CA ILE A 2 -6.29 -4.67 -9.97
C ILE A 2 -6.46 -3.27 -10.56
N HIS A 3 -7.61 -2.67 -10.32
CA HIS A 3 -7.91 -1.31 -10.77
C HIS A 3 -7.73 -0.31 -9.61
N PRO A 4 -7.23 0.91 -9.87
CA PRO A 4 -7.04 1.94 -8.84
C PRO A 4 -8.29 2.25 -8.02
N ASP A 5 -9.47 2.18 -8.64
CA ASP A 5 -10.75 2.44 -7.99
C ASP A 5 -11.14 1.36 -6.96
N GLN A 6 -10.49 0.21 -6.95
CA GLN A 6 -10.68 -0.84 -5.94
C GLN A 6 -9.92 -0.54 -4.64
N ILE A 7 -8.93 0.35 -4.68
CA ILE A 7 -8.15 0.76 -3.52
C ILE A 7 -8.87 1.90 -2.83
N LYS A 8 -9.41 1.63 -1.64
CA LYS A 8 -10.16 2.59 -0.84
C LYS A 8 -9.36 3.04 0.38
N PRO A 9 -9.56 4.28 0.85
CA PRO A 9 -9.05 4.71 2.14
C PRO A 9 -9.41 3.72 3.25
N ASP A 10 -8.57 3.65 4.28
CA ASP A 10 -8.75 2.81 5.48
C ASP A 10 -8.64 1.30 5.26
N MET A 11 -8.45 0.81 4.03
CA MET A 11 -8.17 -0.61 3.79
C MET A 11 -6.86 -1.01 4.49
N PRO A 12 -6.84 -2.12 5.26
CA PRO A 12 -5.59 -2.66 5.79
C PRO A 12 -4.73 -3.19 4.65
N VAL A 13 -3.43 -2.93 4.72
CA VAL A 13 -2.44 -3.51 3.80
C VAL A 13 -1.79 -4.71 4.49
N VAL A 14 -1.94 -5.88 3.89
CA VAL A 14 -1.38 -7.13 4.39
C VAL A 14 -0.29 -7.66 3.47
N CYS A 15 0.74 -8.27 4.05
CA CYS A 15 1.83 -8.88 3.31
C CYS A 15 1.43 -10.24 2.71
N SER A 16 2.38 -10.89 2.01
CA SER A 16 2.20 -12.24 1.48
C SER A 16 1.84 -13.28 2.55
N GLU A 17 2.26 -13.05 3.79
CA GLU A 17 2.02 -13.89 4.98
C GLU A 17 0.77 -13.48 5.77
N ASP A 18 -0.08 -12.62 5.18
CA ASP A 18 -1.33 -12.11 5.75
C ASP A 18 -1.19 -11.23 7.02
N GLY A 19 0.03 -10.89 7.43
CA GLY A 19 0.30 -9.89 8.45
C GLY A 19 0.01 -8.46 7.95
N GLN A 20 -0.80 -7.71 8.69
CA GLN A 20 -1.03 -6.29 8.41
C GLN A 20 0.18 -5.47 8.84
N PHE A 21 0.62 -4.54 7.98
CA PHE A 21 1.76 -3.65 8.28
C PHE A 21 1.50 -2.17 7.96
N ALA A 22 0.40 -1.85 7.28
CA ALA A 22 0.03 -0.47 6.97
C ALA A 22 -1.49 -0.30 6.76
N ILE A 23 -1.91 0.94 6.56
CA ILE A 23 -3.28 1.33 6.22
C ILE A 23 -3.21 2.26 5.01
N VAL A 24 -4.12 2.07 4.05
CA VAL A 24 -4.24 2.95 2.88
C VAL A 24 -4.71 4.35 3.32
N ASP A 25 -4.02 5.38 2.83
CA ASP A 25 -4.51 6.76 2.82
C ASP A 25 -5.38 6.96 1.57
N HIS A 26 -4.76 6.96 0.38
CA HIS A 26 -5.43 7.04 -0.92
C HIS A 26 -4.52 6.58 -2.08
N MET A 27 -5.04 6.55 -3.30
CA MET A 27 -4.23 6.36 -4.52
C MET A 27 -3.49 7.66 -4.89
N GLU A 28 -2.16 7.63 -4.98
CA GLU A 28 -1.36 8.75 -5.46
C GLU A 28 -1.13 8.61 -6.98
N GLY A 29 -1.86 9.41 -7.77
CA GLY A 29 -1.88 9.25 -9.22
C GLY A 29 -2.58 7.96 -9.64
N THR A 30 -2.13 7.35 -10.74
CA THR A 30 -2.78 6.15 -11.31
C THR A 30 -2.14 4.84 -10.85
N ASN A 31 -0.89 4.86 -10.40
CA ASN A 31 -0.07 3.65 -10.25
C ASN A 31 0.61 3.53 -8.88
N SER A 32 0.32 4.40 -7.92
CA SER A 32 0.93 4.35 -6.59
C SER A 32 -0.13 4.42 -5.50
N ILE A 33 0.10 3.69 -4.41
CA ILE A 33 -0.72 3.70 -3.22
C ILE A 33 0.03 4.50 -2.16
N LYS A 34 -0.63 5.51 -1.61
CA LYS A 34 -0.16 6.24 -0.45
C LYS A 34 -0.69 5.60 0.81
N LEU A 35 0.18 5.43 1.79
CA LEU A 35 -0.13 4.89 3.10
C LEU A 35 -0.33 6.02 4.11
N LYS A 36 -1.16 5.75 5.11
CA LYS A 36 -1.29 6.65 6.26
C LYS A 36 0.06 6.85 6.94
N LYS A 37 0.17 7.96 7.64
CA LYS A 37 1.38 8.30 8.38
C LYS A 37 1.71 7.21 9.39
N ASP A 38 2.99 6.87 9.48
CA ASP A 38 3.52 6.09 10.59
C ASP A 38 3.58 6.91 11.88
N GLU A 39 4.12 6.31 12.95
CA GLU A 39 4.26 6.96 14.25
C GLU A 39 5.18 8.20 14.21
N ALA A 40 6.07 8.30 13.23
CA ALA A 40 6.93 9.46 13.02
C ALA A 40 6.26 10.57 12.17
N GLY A 41 5.03 10.34 11.71
CA GLY A 41 4.30 11.30 10.88
C GLY A 41 4.65 11.22 9.38
N GLN A 42 5.40 10.20 8.95
CA GLN A 42 5.87 10.03 7.57
C GLN A 42 4.88 9.21 6.74
N HIS A 43 4.55 9.70 5.54
CA HIS A 43 3.81 8.91 4.55
C HIS A 43 4.75 7.99 3.78
N HIS A 44 4.25 6.81 3.45
CA HIS A 44 4.96 5.84 2.61
C HIS A 44 4.17 5.55 1.34
N PHE A 45 4.87 5.13 0.29
CA PHE A 45 4.30 4.91 -1.03
C PHE A 45 4.81 3.60 -1.62
N PHE A 46 3.93 2.83 -2.25
CA PHE A 46 4.33 1.68 -3.05
C PHE A 46 3.50 1.55 -4.32
N PRO A 47 4.03 0.98 -5.41
CA PRO A 47 3.32 0.90 -6.67
C PRO A 47 2.18 -0.12 -6.63
N LEU A 48 1.09 0.17 -7.34
CA LEU A 48 -0.08 -0.70 -7.48
C LEU A 48 0.29 -2.10 -8.01
N SER A 49 1.40 -2.21 -8.74
CA SER A 49 1.93 -3.48 -9.24
C SER A 49 2.32 -4.49 -8.15
N TRP A 50 2.50 -4.06 -6.90
CA TRP A 50 2.72 -4.98 -5.78
C TRP A 50 1.44 -5.67 -5.34
N VAL A 51 0.27 -5.13 -5.67
CA VAL A 51 -1.02 -5.64 -5.19
C VAL A 51 -1.42 -6.89 -5.95
N THR A 52 -1.67 -7.96 -5.20
CA THR A 52 -2.11 -9.25 -5.73
C THR A 52 -3.60 -9.49 -5.55
N SER A 53 -4.22 -8.89 -4.51
CA SER A 53 -5.65 -9.01 -4.24
C SER A 53 -6.18 -7.80 -3.45
N THR A 54 -7.46 -7.48 -3.66
CA THR A 54 -8.25 -6.50 -2.91
C THR A 54 -9.46 -7.12 -2.21
N GLU A 55 -9.53 -8.46 -2.18
CA GLU A 55 -10.66 -9.20 -1.62
C GLU A 55 -10.81 -8.98 -0.11
N HIS A 56 -12.02 -9.15 0.41
CA HIS A 56 -12.33 -8.97 1.84
C HIS A 56 -11.96 -7.59 2.39
N GLY A 57 -11.87 -6.57 1.53
CA GLY A 57 -11.58 -5.20 1.94
C GLY A 57 -10.13 -4.96 2.39
N LYS A 58 -9.19 -5.84 2.05
CA LYS A 58 -7.75 -5.67 2.34
C LYS A 58 -6.92 -5.57 1.07
N VAL A 59 -5.82 -4.83 1.11
CA VAL A 59 -4.84 -4.77 0.02
C VAL A 59 -3.74 -5.79 0.32
N LYS A 60 -3.70 -6.92 -0.40
CA LYS A 60 -2.64 -7.92 -0.24
C LYS A 60 -1.51 -7.65 -1.21
N VAL A 61 -0.27 -7.59 -0.71
CA VAL A 61 0.93 -7.40 -1.55
C VAL A 61 1.68 -8.72 -1.79
N ASP A 62 2.51 -8.74 -2.83
CA ASP A 62 3.30 -9.90 -3.30
C ASP A 62 4.54 -10.23 -2.47
N ARG A 63 4.78 -9.54 -1.36
CA ARG A 63 6.03 -9.63 -0.58
C ARG A 63 5.79 -9.67 0.93
N PRO A 64 6.76 -10.17 1.72
CA PRO A 64 6.75 -10.10 3.19
C PRO A 64 6.71 -8.66 3.70
N GLY A 65 6.20 -8.48 4.92
CA GLY A 65 6.00 -7.15 5.52
C GLY A 65 7.30 -6.36 5.64
N ASP A 66 8.35 -6.99 6.19
CA ASP A 66 9.66 -6.36 6.35
C ASP A 66 10.27 -5.93 5.01
N LYS A 67 10.05 -6.72 3.95
CA LYS A 67 10.53 -6.38 2.62
C LYS A 67 9.73 -5.21 2.02
N ALA A 68 8.41 -5.18 2.22
CA ALA A 68 7.59 -4.04 1.81
C ALA A 68 8.04 -2.73 2.49
N MET A 69 8.35 -2.78 3.78
CA MET A 69 8.82 -1.61 4.55
C MET A 69 10.25 -1.19 4.21
N GLN A 70 11.09 -2.07 3.66
CA GLN A 70 12.40 -1.70 3.14
C GLN A 70 12.30 -1.05 1.75
N ASP A 71 11.37 -1.52 0.93
CA ASP A 71 11.28 -1.15 -0.49
C ASP A 71 10.34 0.03 -0.77
N TRP A 72 9.47 0.41 0.18
CA TRP A 72 8.56 1.53 -0.02
C TRP A 72 9.33 2.86 -0.12
N SER A 73 8.70 3.84 -0.76
CA SER A 73 9.25 5.19 -0.87
C SER A 73 8.69 6.08 0.23
N THR A 74 9.49 7.04 0.70
CA THR A 74 9.02 8.16 1.55
C THR A 74 8.72 9.43 0.74
N VAL A 75 8.94 9.38 -0.58
CA VAL A 75 8.73 10.48 -1.52
C VAL A 75 7.55 10.16 -2.43
N SER A 76 6.64 11.13 -2.62
CA SER A 76 5.53 10.99 -3.56
C SER A 76 6.06 10.88 -5.00
N PRO A 77 5.57 9.92 -5.81
CA PRO A 77 6.03 9.69 -7.18
C PRO A 77 5.50 10.71 -8.21
N ILE A 78 4.65 11.65 -7.80
CA ILE A 78 4.10 12.71 -8.66
C ILE A 78 4.69 14.10 -8.39
N LEU A 79 5.74 14.17 -7.56
CA LEU A 79 6.51 15.38 -7.27
C LEU A 79 7.74 15.49 -8.19
#